data_AF-A0A7V9IVU6-F1
#
_entry.id   AF-A0A7V9IVU6-F1
#
_cell.length_a   1.000
_cell.length_b   1.000
_cell.length_c   1.000
_cell.angle_alpha   90.00
_cell.angle_beta   90.00
_cell.angle_gamma   90.00
#
_symmetry.space_group_name_H-M   'P 1'
#
loop_
_entity.id
_entity.type
_entity.pdbx_description
1 polymer ?
#
loop_
_entity_poly.entity_id
_entity_poly.type
_entity_poly.pdbx_seq_one_letter_code
_entity_poly.pdbx_strand_id
1 'polypeptide(L)'
;MLEQIARLESELSQLFCSTWPRQGFEWSVSSRGGPRVLSLAELEALRDDLADRLSQTRRSLSDRTYVEDQNRRRIETMLLEPDQHRWVRVSNEDIGESGCKHWHVRPRWGVLGMLMSWWRVRISSGCPLAI
;
A
#
# COMPACT_ATOMS: atom_id res chain seq x y z
N MET A 1 -20.98 0.80 -26.71
CA MET A 1 -21.17 1.37 -25.36
C MET A 1 -21.13 0.29 -24.28
N LEU A 2 -21.99 -0.74 -24.31
CA LEU A 2 -21.98 -1.81 -23.30
C LEU A 2 -20.65 -2.57 -23.21
N GLU A 3 -20.01 -2.85 -24.35
CA GLU A 3 -18.67 -3.45 -24.40
C GLU A 3 -17.60 -2.61 -23.67
N GLN A 4 -17.74 -1.28 -23.72
CA GLN A 4 -16.81 -0.37 -23.05
C GLN A 4 -16.96 -0.46 -21.53
N ILE A 5 -18.21 -0.50 -21.03
CA ILE A 5 -18.51 -0.66 -19.61
C ILE A 5 -17.99 -2.02 -19.13
N ALA A 6 -18.30 -3.10 -19.85
CA ALA A 6 -17.83 -4.45 -19.51
C ALA A 6 -16.30 -4.53 -19.45
N ARG A 7 -15.60 -3.84 -20.36
CA ARG A 7 -14.13 -3.74 -20.31
C ARG A 7 -13.65 -3.01 -19.05
N LEU A 8 -14.23 -1.87 -18.71
CA LEU A 8 -13.85 -1.10 -17.52
C LEU A 8 -14.11 -1.87 -16.22
N GLU A 9 -15.25 -2.56 -16.12
CA GLU A 9 -15.58 -3.44 -14.98
C GLU A 9 -14.58 -4.59 -14.85
N SER A 10 -14.20 -5.20 -15.98
CA SER A 10 -13.19 -6.26 -16.00
C SER A 10 -11.83 -5.74 -15.55
N GLU A 11 -11.39 -4.58 -16.05
CA GLU A 11 -10.13 -3.95 -15.64
C GLU A 11 -10.11 -3.61 -14.14
N LEU A 12 -11.21 -3.07 -13.60
CA LEU A 12 -11.32 -2.77 -12.18
C LEU A 12 -11.29 -4.05 -11.33
N SER A 13 -11.98 -5.11 -11.78
CA SER A 13 -12.00 -6.42 -11.11
C SER A 13 -10.62 -7.08 -11.12
N GLN A 14 -9.91 -7.04 -12.25
CA GLN A 14 -8.54 -7.55 -12.36
C GLN A 14 -7.57 -6.77 -11.45
N LEU A 15 -7.73 -5.45 -11.37
CA LEU A 15 -6.92 -4.61 -10.49
C LEU A 15 -7.19 -4.94 -9.01
N PHE A 16 -8.44 -5.19 -8.65
CA PHE A 16 -8.80 -5.66 -7.31
C PHE A 16 -8.13 -7.00 -6.99
N CYS A 17 -8.28 -8.00 -7.86
CA CYS A 17 -7.71 -9.33 -7.65
C CYS A 17 -6.17 -9.33 -7.54
N SER A 18 -5.48 -8.45 -8.29
CA SER A 18 -4.02 -8.36 -8.25
C SER A 18 -3.47 -7.60 -7.04
N THR A 19 -4.30 -6.82 -6.35
CA THR A 19 -3.88 -5.98 -5.23
C THR A 19 -4.39 -6.47 -3.88
N TRP A 20 -5.41 -7.33 -3.85
CA TRP A 20 -5.84 -8.01 -2.63
C TRP A 20 -4.67 -8.80 -1.99
N PRO A 21 -4.46 -8.73 -0.66
CA PRO A 21 -5.32 -8.19 0.40
C PRO A 21 -5.00 -6.74 0.83
N ARG A 22 -4.34 -5.92 0.00
CA ARG A 22 -3.95 -4.55 0.38
C ARG A 22 -5.20 -3.70 0.69
N GLN A 23 -5.15 -2.99 1.82
CA GLN A 23 -6.27 -2.18 2.34
C GLN A 23 -6.10 -0.69 2.00
N GLY A 24 -7.17 0.11 2.13
CA GLY A 24 -7.13 1.57 1.95
C GLY A 24 -7.32 2.04 0.50
N PHE A 25 -7.80 1.17 -0.37
CA PHE A 25 -8.27 1.53 -1.70
C PHE A 25 -9.79 1.49 -1.73
N GLU A 26 -10.37 2.43 -2.43
CA GLU A 26 -11.81 2.52 -2.58
C GLU A 26 -12.17 1.85 -3.91
N TRP A 27 -13.02 0.81 -3.84
CA TRP A 27 -13.34 -0.06 -4.99
C TRP A 27 -14.80 0.04 -5.43
N SER A 28 -15.66 0.64 -4.61
CA SER A 28 -17.11 0.70 -4.86
C SER A 28 -17.43 1.59 -6.05
N VAL A 29 -18.39 1.18 -6.86
CA VAL A 29 -18.99 1.99 -7.92
C VAL A 29 -20.45 2.20 -7.52
N SER A 30 -21.02 3.35 -7.86
CA SER A 30 -22.38 3.68 -7.40
C SER A 30 -23.40 2.67 -7.95
N SER A 31 -24.13 1.98 -7.06
CA SER A 31 -25.24 1.10 -7.47
C SER A 31 -26.40 1.92 -8.03
N ARG A 32 -26.91 1.57 -9.22
CA ARG A 32 -27.98 2.31 -9.92
C ARG A 32 -29.37 1.66 -9.78
N GLY A 33 -29.54 0.83 -8.75
CA GLY A 33 -30.79 0.14 -8.44
C GLY A 33 -30.82 -1.31 -8.94
N GLY A 34 -31.99 -1.95 -8.80
CA GLY A 34 -32.18 -3.37 -9.13
C GLY A 34 -32.13 -3.69 -10.64
N PRO A 35 -32.41 -4.95 -11.03
CA PRO A 35 -32.28 -5.44 -12.40
C PRO A 35 -33.24 -4.69 -13.35
N ARG A 36 -32.70 -3.75 -14.14
CA ARG A 36 -33.43 -2.98 -15.15
C ARG A 36 -32.52 -2.58 -16.30
N VAL A 37 -33.13 -2.26 -17.44
CA VAL A 37 -32.41 -1.65 -18.55
C VAL A 37 -32.14 -0.19 -18.21
N LEU A 38 -30.88 0.22 -18.36
CA LEU A 38 -30.45 1.61 -18.15
C LEU A 38 -30.71 2.44 -19.42
N SER A 39 -31.08 3.71 -19.22
CA SER A 39 -31.10 4.70 -20.28
C SER A 39 -29.68 5.02 -20.76
N LEU A 40 -29.55 5.64 -21.93
CA LEU A 40 -28.25 6.04 -22.47
C LEU A 40 -27.47 6.97 -21.52
N ALA A 41 -28.15 7.96 -20.93
CA ALA A 41 -27.54 8.88 -19.97
C ALA A 41 -27.05 8.16 -18.71
N GLU A 42 -27.78 7.14 -18.24
CA GLU A 42 -27.34 6.33 -17.09
C GLU A 42 -26.13 5.45 -17.44
N LEU A 43 -26.06 4.93 -18.67
CA LEU A 43 -24.91 4.16 -19.16
C LEU A 43 -23.66 5.04 -19.29
N GLU A 44 -23.81 6.26 -19.80
CA GLU A 44 -22.71 7.22 -19.89
C GLU A 44 -22.19 7.60 -18.51
N ALA A 45 -23.09 7.93 -17.58
CA ALA A 45 -22.70 8.23 -16.22
C ALA A 45 -22.06 7.02 -15.50
N LEU A 46 -22.47 5.78 -15.81
CA LEU A 46 -21.83 4.58 -15.28
C LEU A 46 -20.42 4.39 -15.86
N ARG A 47 -20.26 4.59 -17.17
CA ARG A 47 -18.94 4.55 -17.81
C ARG A 47 -18.00 5.57 -17.17
N ASP A 48 -18.46 6.78 -16.93
CA ASP A 48 -17.65 7.85 -16.37
C ASP A 48 -17.27 7.56 -14.91
N ASP A 49 -18.20 7.08 -14.09
CA ASP A 49 -17.92 6.63 -12.71
C ASP A 49 -16.87 5.49 -12.68
N LEU A 50 -16.99 4.52 -13.58
CA LEU A 50 -16.01 3.43 -13.71
C LEU A 50 -14.63 3.92 -14.16
N ALA A 51 -14.59 4.82 -15.14
CA ALA A 51 -13.34 5.38 -15.65
C ALA A 51 -12.61 6.21 -14.59
N ASP A 52 -13.37 7.05 -13.87
CA ASP A 52 -12.86 7.86 -12.78
C ASP A 52 -12.34 6.97 -11.65
N ARG A 53 -13.13 5.99 -11.21
CA ARG A 53 -12.72 5.03 -10.17
C ARG A 53 -11.43 4.29 -10.56
N LEU A 54 -11.36 3.75 -11.77
CA LEU A 54 -10.19 3.02 -12.24
C LEU A 54 -8.93 3.91 -12.27
N SER A 55 -9.07 5.16 -12.73
CA SER A 55 -7.97 6.13 -12.78
C SER A 55 -7.45 6.49 -11.39
N GLN A 56 -8.37 6.75 -10.44
CA GLN A 56 -8.04 7.09 -9.06
C GLN A 56 -7.35 5.93 -8.36
N THR A 57 -7.87 4.71 -8.51
CA THR A 57 -7.28 3.52 -7.89
C THR A 57 -5.89 3.23 -8.46
N ARG A 58 -5.69 3.32 -9.79
CA ARG A 58 -4.37 3.18 -10.41
C ARG A 58 -3.38 4.21 -9.88
N ARG A 59 -3.80 5.47 -9.72
CA ARG A 59 -2.96 6.53 -9.18
C ARG A 59 -2.56 6.24 -7.73
N SER A 60 -3.52 5.92 -6.88
CA SER A 60 -3.27 5.59 -5.47
C SER A 60 -2.35 4.38 -5.31
N LEU A 61 -2.50 3.35 -6.15
CA LEU A 61 -1.60 2.20 -6.17
C LEU A 61 -0.18 2.57 -6.59
N SER A 62 -0.03 3.42 -7.61
CA SER A 62 1.27 3.91 -8.07
C SER A 62 1.97 4.71 -6.96
N ASP A 63 1.26 5.66 -6.34
CA ASP A 63 1.79 6.49 -5.26
C ASP A 63 2.22 5.64 -4.06
N ARG A 64 1.40 4.65 -3.69
CA ARG A 64 1.73 3.73 -2.59
C ARG A 64 2.92 2.84 -2.92
N THR A 65 2.95 2.27 -4.12
CA THR A 65 4.08 1.42 -4.57
C THR A 65 5.38 2.20 -4.57
N TYR A 66 5.34 3.49 -4.93
CA TYR A 66 6.50 4.36 -4.86
C TYR A 66 7.02 4.51 -3.42
N VAL A 67 6.14 4.81 -2.46
CA VAL A 67 6.51 4.93 -1.03
C VAL A 67 7.03 3.60 -0.49
N GLU A 68 6.38 2.49 -0.82
CA GLU A 68 6.81 1.15 -0.43
C GLU A 68 8.24 0.83 -0.95
N ASP A 69 8.53 1.18 -2.21
CA ASP A 69 9.87 0.99 -2.79
C ASP A 69 10.93 1.87 -2.13
N GLN A 70 10.60 3.13 -1.82
CA GLN A 70 11.49 4.01 -1.06
C GLN A 70 11.79 3.43 0.33
N ASN A 71 10.81 2.84 1.00
CA ASN A 71 11.00 2.21 2.29
C ASN A 71 11.83 0.92 2.21
N ARG A 72 11.71 0.12 1.14
CA ARG A 72 12.60 -1.03 0.91
C ARG A 72 14.06 -0.59 0.76
N ARG A 73 14.32 0.42 -0.07
CA ARG A 73 15.66 1.01 -0.21
C ARG A 73 16.17 1.57 1.12
N ARG A 74 15.30 2.21 1.90
CA ARG A 74 15.65 2.73 3.23
C ARG A 74 16.08 1.62 4.19
N ILE A 75 15.44 0.45 4.16
CA ILE A 75 15.85 -0.71 4.96
C ILE A 75 17.26 -1.17 4.55
N GLU A 76 17.54 -1.23 3.25
CA GLU A 76 18.87 -1.59 2.74
C GLU A 76 19.94 -0.61 3.24
N THR A 77 19.70 0.70 3.12
CA THR A 77 20.63 1.71 3.64
C THR A 77 20.78 1.65 5.16
N MET A 78 19.70 1.41 5.91
CA MET A 78 19.76 1.19 7.36
C MET A 78 20.68 0.01 7.75
N LEU A 79 20.68 -1.06 6.95
CA LEU A 79 21.51 -2.25 7.21
C LEU A 79 23.00 -1.99 6.94
N LEU A 80 23.31 -1.15 5.94
CA LEU A 80 24.68 -0.79 5.58
C LEU A 80 25.25 0.30 6.52
N GLU A 81 24.48 1.35 6.77
CA GLU A 81 24.90 2.59 7.44
C GLU A 81 23.93 2.96 8.57
N PRO A 82 23.83 2.13 9.64
CA PRO A 82 22.84 2.34 10.70
C PRO A 82 23.05 3.65 11.47
N ASP A 83 24.27 4.19 11.52
CA ASP A 83 24.61 5.43 12.21
C ASP A 83 24.05 6.70 11.55
N GLN A 84 23.73 6.63 10.26
CA GLN A 84 23.04 7.69 9.53
C GLN A 84 21.52 7.64 9.73
N HIS A 85 20.98 6.49 10.15
CA HIS A 85 19.55 6.24 10.31
C HIS A 85 19.14 6.05 11.78
N ARG A 86 19.68 6.88 12.68
CA ARG A 86 19.45 6.81 14.14
C ARG A 86 17.96 6.87 14.48
N TRP A 87 17.50 5.92 15.31
CA TRP A 87 16.11 5.82 15.79
C TRP A 87 15.05 5.59 14.71
N VAL A 88 15.46 5.37 13.46
CA VAL A 88 14.52 5.07 12.38
C VAL A 88 13.89 3.71 12.63
N ARG A 89 12.57 3.65 12.41
CA ARG A 89 11.77 2.44 12.42
C ARG A 89 11.04 2.29 11.10
N VAL A 90 11.07 1.11 10.53
CA VAL A 90 10.27 0.70 9.36
C VAL A 90 9.55 -0.59 9.71
N SER A 91 8.29 -0.71 9.34
CA SER A 91 7.43 -1.89 9.53
C SER A 91 7.15 -2.59 8.20
N ASN A 92 6.60 -3.81 8.26
CA ASN A 92 6.15 -4.52 7.06
C ASN A 92 5.02 -3.79 6.32
N GLU A 93 4.14 -3.11 7.05
CA GLU A 93 3.05 -2.32 6.46
C GLU A 93 3.59 -1.16 5.60
N ASP A 94 4.72 -0.56 6.01
CA ASP A 94 5.39 0.53 5.29
C ASP A 94 5.97 0.11 3.94
N ILE A 95 6.20 -1.20 3.73
CA ILE A 95 6.73 -1.79 2.48
C ILE A 95 5.68 -2.61 1.72
N GLY A 96 4.44 -2.63 2.19
CA GLY A 96 3.33 -3.37 1.57
C GLY A 96 3.42 -4.89 1.72
N GLU A 97 4.22 -5.38 2.66
CA GLU A 97 4.32 -6.80 2.99
C GLU A 97 3.38 -7.17 4.14
N SER A 98 2.82 -8.38 4.11
CA SER A 98 2.06 -8.91 5.25
C SER A 98 2.98 -9.33 6.39
N GLY A 99 2.49 -9.27 7.63
CA GLY A 99 3.21 -9.72 8.83
C GLY A 99 3.70 -8.58 9.72
N CYS A 100 4.40 -8.94 10.79
CA CYS A 100 4.68 -8.03 11.90
C CYS A 100 6.17 -7.73 12.08
N LYS A 101 6.95 -7.85 10.99
CA LYS A 101 8.38 -7.55 11.02
C LYS A 101 8.59 -6.04 11.12
N HIS A 102 9.55 -5.66 11.95
CA HIS A 102 9.99 -4.28 12.11
C HIS A 102 11.51 -4.22 12.14
N TRP A 103 12.06 -3.22 11.46
CA TRP A 103 13.46 -2.83 11.52
C TRP A 103 13.56 -1.57 12.36
N HIS A 104 14.41 -1.59 13.38
CA HIS A 104 14.61 -0.44 14.26
C HIS A 104 16.10 -0.24 14.50
N VAL A 105 16.61 0.93 14.16
CA VAL A 105 17.97 1.32 14.50
C VAL A 105 18.05 1.74 15.96
N ARG A 106 18.86 1.05 16.76
CA ARG A 106 19.07 1.34 18.19
C ARG A 106 20.55 1.46 18.52
N PRO A 107 20.90 2.28 19.53
CA PRO A 107 22.28 2.33 20.00
C PRO A 107 22.65 1.02 20.68
N ARG A 108 23.85 0.53 20.40
CA ARG A 108 24.43 -0.65 21.03
C ARG A 108 24.84 -0.31 22.47
N TRP A 109 24.41 -1.10 23.46
CA TRP A 109 24.71 -0.86 24.87
C TRP A 109 24.17 0.47 25.44
N GLY A 110 23.05 0.98 24.91
CA GLY A 110 22.37 2.15 25.47
C GLY A 110 23.15 3.46 25.27
N VAL A 111 23.28 4.26 26.32
CA VAL A 111 23.88 5.61 26.27
C VAL A 111 25.33 5.59 25.77
N LEU A 112 26.11 4.57 26.10
CA LEU A 112 27.49 4.44 25.62
C LEU A 112 27.56 4.31 24.10
N GLY A 113 26.65 3.54 23.49
CA GLY A 113 26.56 3.45 22.04
C GLY A 113 26.14 4.74 21.38
N MET A 114 25.34 5.58 22.06
CA MET A 114 24.99 6.91 21.54
C MET A 114 26.21 7.81 21.48
N LEU A 115 27.06 7.80 22.52
CA LEU A 115 28.26 8.62 22.59
C LEU A 115 29.33 8.17 21.58
N MET A 116 29.45 6.86 21.36
CA MET A 116 30.44 6.27 20.46
C MET A 116 29.94 6.06 19.02
N SER A 117 28.72 6.53 18.70
CA SER A 117 28.04 6.28 17.41
C SER A 117 27.96 4.78 17.03
N TRP A 118 27.80 3.90 18.01
CA TRP A 118 27.62 2.47 17.78
C TRP A 118 26.13 2.16 17.63
N TRP A 119 25.70 2.00 16.39
CA TRP A 119 24.30 1.72 16.03
C TRP A 119 24.15 0.32 15.45
N ARG A 120 22.98 -0.28 15.65
CA ARG A 120 22.61 -1.59 15.09
C ARG A 120 21.15 -1.59 14.68
N VAL A 121 20.85 -2.22 13.54
CA VAL A 121 19.47 -2.57 13.18
C VAL A 121 19.02 -3.78 13.99
N ARG A 122 17.97 -3.61 14.78
CA ARG A 122 17.26 -4.70 15.43
C ARG A 122 16.04 -5.05 14.59
N ILE A 123 15.97 -6.31 14.17
CA ILE A 123 14.82 -6.88 13.48
C ILE A 123 13.97 -7.60 14.52
N SER A 124 12.70 -7.24 14.63
CA SER A 124 11.73 -7.93 15.50
C SER A 124 10.57 -8.45 14.66
N SER A 125 10.20 -9.71 14.85
CA SER A 125 9.12 -10.40 14.14
C SER A 125 7.95 -10.80 15.04
N GLY A 126 7.80 -10.14 16.19
CA GLY A 126 6.72 -10.45 17.14
C GLY A 126 5.39 -9.96 16.60
N CYS A 127 4.58 -10.86 16.03
CA CYS A 127 3.17 -10.57 15.85
C CYS A 127 2.50 -10.54 17.22
N PRO A 128 1.87 -9.42 17.62
CA PRO A 128 0.96 -9.48 18.74
C PRO A 128 -0.12 -10.49 18.38
N LEU A 129 -0.26 -11.56 19.17
CA LEU A 129 -1.44 -12.40 19.08
C LEU A 129 -2.61 -11.47 19.35
N ALA A 130 -3.44 -11.22 18.33
CA ALA A 130 -4.67 -10.46 18.50
C ALA A 130 -5.50 -11.20 19.56
N ILE A 131 -5.66 -10.57 20.72
CA ILE A 131 -6.66 -10.92 21.73
C ILE A 131 -7.94 -10.19 21.34
#